data_AF-A0A0C3QK43-F1
#
_entry.id   AF-A0A0C3QK43-F1
#
_cell.length_a   1.000
_cell.length_b   1.000
_cell.length_c   1.000
_cell.angle_alpha   90.00
_cell.angle_beta   90.00
_cell.angle_gamma   90.00
#
_symmetry.space_group_name_H-M   'P 1'
#
loop_
_entity.id
_entity.type
_entity.pdbx_description
1 polymer ?
#
loop_
_entity_poly.entity_id
_entity_poly.type
_entity_poly.pdbx_seq_one_letter_code
_entity_poly.pdbx_strand_id
1 'polypeptide(L)'
;MSAIVSSLSLSLLLASTSLAAPLKDSSPRQSLPELAPSGNPTRSPNIKTQPRSFHNVQLPAHLQDLLRSTHLLSDAISPALEAAFNGAAIQDVAGARQATMPLIDDISGNLDVLYYGPISMGSQNQRMTVDIDTGSADLWVPVDCPDCPHPGYQSDKSSTYQETGDDFAVQYGTGEVSGVLAQDRVSVGSLVVDNQYFGAVDHESEDFNATPNDGLIGMAFSSVASSGQPTFFENLIKANKVAAPLFSLHLTRHKTTGSTLCLGCYDSSKA
;
A
#
# COMPACT_ATOMS: atom_id res chain seq x y z
N MET A 1 -21.96 32.62 -7.50
CA MET A 1 -22.13 32.10 -6.13
C MET A 1 -21.23 30.89 -6.00
N SER A 2 -20.19 31.03 -5.17
CA SER A 2 -19.16 30.02 -4.91
C SER A 2 -19.77 28.87 -4.12
N ALA A 3 -19.55 27.62 -4.54
CA ALA A 3 -19.87 26.44 -3.74
C ALA A 3 -18.56 25.74 -3.36
N ILE A 4 -18.32 25.73 -2.05
CA ILE A 4 -17.18 25.18 -1.34
C ILE A 4 -17.20 23.65 -1.49
N VAL A 5 -16.16 23.07 -2.08
CA VAL A 5 -15.90 21.63 -2.01
C VAL A 5 -14.93 21.43 -0.84
N SER A 6 -15.46 20.92 0.27
CA SER A 6 -14.67 20.56 1.44
C SER A 6 -13.82 19.34 1.10
N SER A 7 -12.51 19.51 1.19
CA SER A 7 -11.49 18.47 1.17
C SER A 7 -11.72 17.48 2.32
N LEU A 8 -11.98 16.21 2.00
CA LEU A 8 -11.75 15.11 2.94
C LEU A 8 -10.33 14.58 2.70
N SER A 9 -9.41 14.93 3.60
CA SER A 9 -8.15 14.22 3.77
C SER A 9 -8.45 12.94 4.56
N LEU A 10 -8.31 11.76 3.95
CA LEU A 10 -8.42 10.49 4.66
C LEU A 10 -7.03 10.12 5.17
N SER A 11 -6.69 10.56 6.38
CA SER A 11 -5.48 10.12 7.08
C SER A 11 -5.75 8.77 7.74
N LEU A 12 -5.29 7.68 7.12
CA LEU A 12 -5.32 6.36 7.75
C LEU A 12 -4.05 6.18 8.59
N LEU A 13 -4.16 6.32 9.92
CA LEU A 13 -3.09 6.01 10.88
C LEU A 13 -3.37 4.64 11.51
N LEU A 14 -2.49 3.65 11.28
CA LEU A 14 -2.53 2.35 11.95
C LEU A 14 -1.62 2.40 13.19
N ALA A 15 -2.22 2.43 14.38
CA ALA A 15 -1.51 2.28 15.65
C ALA A 15 -1.50 0.80 16.07
N SER A 16 -0.31 0.27 16.36
CA SER A 16 -0.11 -1.10 16.82
C SER A 16 -0.50 -1.24 18.30
N THR A 17 -1.63 -1.90 18.58
CA THR A 17 -1.86 -2.53 19.89
C THR A 17 -1.93 -4.04 19.70
N SER A 18 -0.84 -4.73 20.08
CA SER A 18 -0.85 -6.18 20.25
C SER A 18 -1.69 -6.52 21.47
N LEU A 19 -2.88 -7.07 21.25
CA LEU A 19 -3.56 -7.88 22.26
C LEU A 19 -4.19 -9.08 21.55
N ALA A 20 -3.41 -10.15 21.44
CA ALA A 20 -3.90 -11.45 21.03
C ALA A 20 -4.87 -12.00 22.08
N ALA A 21 -6.13 -12.21 21.70
CA ALA A 21 -7.06 -13.09 22.40
C ALA A 21 -7.54 -14.17 21.42
N PRO A 22 -7.55 -15.46 21.81
CA PRO A 22 -7.80 -16.56 20.88
C PRO A 22 -9.30 -16.69 20.59
N LEU A 23 -9.68 -16.65 19.31
CA LEU A 23 -11.02 -17.04 18.86
C LEU A 23 -11.11 -18.57 18.80
N LYS A 24 -11.99 -19.13 19.64
CA LYS A 24 -12.44 -20.53 19.57
C LYS A 24 -13.33 -20.71 18.35
N ASP A 25 -12.91 -21.62 17.48
CA ASP A 25 -13.68 -22.13 16.35
C ASP A 25 -14.80 -23.06 16.85
N SER A 26 -16.04 -22.78 16.46
CA SER A 26 -17.16 -23.71 16.58
C SER A 26 -18.33 -23.27 15.71
N SER A 27 -18.41 -23.75 14.46
CA SER A 27 -19.68 -24.22 13.87
C SER A 27 -19.47 -25.01 12.57
N PRO A 28 -20.35 -25.99 12.26
CA PRO A 28 -20.07 -27.05 11.28
C PRO A 28 -20.42 -26.66 9.84
N ARG A 29 -19.64 -27.17 8.88
CA ARG A 29 -19.93 -27.19 7.44
C ARG A 29 -21.29 -27.86 7.17
N GLN A 30 -22.16 -27.16 6.44
CA GLN A 30 -23.29 -27.76 5.73
C GLN A 30 -23.02 -27.71 4.21
N SER A 31 -23.15 -28.88 3.58
CA SER A 31 -23.00 -29.11 2.14
C SER A 31 -24.23 -28.61 1.36
N LEU A 32 -24.01 -27.82 0.31
CA LEU A 32 -25.02 -27.41 -0.67
C LEU A 32 -25.27 -28.55 -1.70
N PRO A 33 -26.51 -28.81 -2.13
CA PRO A 33 -26.80 -29.80 -3.15
C PRO A 33 -26.70 -29.23 -4.57
N GLU A 34 -26.31 -30.11 -5.49
CA GLU A 34 -26.08 -29.90 -6.92
C GLU A 34 -27.40 -29.82 -7.72
N LEU A 35 -27.48 -28.91 -8.70
CA LEU A 35 -28.62 -28.80 -9.64
C LEU A 35 -28.14 -28.96 -11.09
N ALA A 36 -28.70 -29.96 -11.77
CA ALA A 36 -28.52 -30.25 -13.20
C ALA A 36 -29.63 -29.60 -14.08
N PRO A 37 -29.47 -29.51 -15.41
CA PRO A 37 -30.03 -28.44 -16.24
C PRO A 37 -31.25 -28.81 -17.09
N SER A 38 -32.07 -27.80 -17.46
CA SER A 38 -33.03 -27.81 -18.58
C SER A 38 -33.52 -26.36 -18.78
N GLY A 39 -33.47 -25.69 -19.94
CA GLY A 39 -34.18 -25.95 -21.19
C GLY A 39 -34.89 -24.66 -21.64
N ASN A 40 -34.67 -24.21 -22.88
CA ASN A 40 -35.38 -23.09 -23.58
C ASN A 40 -36.48 -23.71 -24.48
N PRO A 41 -37.54 -23.03 -25.03
CA PRO A 41 -37.50 -21.70 -25.68
C PRO A 41 -38.81 -20.83 -25.68
N THR A 42 -38.70 -19.62 -26.28
CA THR A 42 -39.67 -18.84 -27.11
C THR A 42 -40.32 -17.50 -26.66
N ARG A 43 -39.88 -16.42 -27.37
CA ARG A 43 -40.58 -15.30 -28.10
C ARG A 43 -41.52 -14.28 -27.39
N SER A 44 -40.96 -13.06 -27.15
CA SER A 44 -41.41 -11.63 -27.37
C SER A 44 -42.91 -11.21 -27.34
N PRO A 45 -43.26 -9.98 -26.86
CA PRO A 45 -42.95 -8.75 -27.63
C PRO A 45 -42.66 -7.42 -26.85
N ASN A 46 -41.87 -6.57 -27.52
CA ASN A 46 -41.81 -5.09 -27.51
C ASN A 46 -42.40 -4.27 -26.34
N ILE A 47 -41.54 -3.60 -25.57
CA ILE A 47 -41.90 -2.42 -24.75
C ILE A 47 -41.03 -1.23 -25.17
N LYS A 48 -41.69 -0.14 -25.56
CA LYS A 48 -41.12 1.17 -25.88
C LYS A 48 -40.51 1.80 -24.61
N THR A 49 -39.23 2.16 -24.64
CA THR A 49 -38.59 2.96 -23.58
C THR A 49 -38.73 4.46 -23.87
N GLN A 50 -39.37 5.19 -22.96
CA GLN A 50 -39.22 6.65 -22.82
C GLN A 50 -38.26 6.95 -21.66
N PRO A 51 -37.47 8.05 -21.71
CA PRO A 51 -36.49 8.36 -20.68
C PRO A 51 -37.18 8.91 -19.42
N ARG A 52 -36.96 8.26 -18.27
CA ARG A 52 -37.35 8.81 -16.95
C ARG A 52 -36.19 9.55 -16.33
N SER A 53 -36.46 10.80 -15.95
CA SER A 53 -35.61 11.64 -15.11
C SER A 53 -35.37 10.98 -13.75
N PHE A 54 -34.10 10.83 -13.35
CA PHE A 54 -33.72 10.42 -12.00
C PHE A 54 -33.61 11.66 -11.12
N HIS A 55 -34.61 11.90 -10.28
CA HIS A 55 -34.51 12.78 -9.12
C HIS A 55 -34.65 11.91 -7.86
N ASN A 56 -33.73 12.12 -6.90
CA ASN A 56 -33.68 11.54 -5.56
C ASN A 56 -33.72 10.00 -5.45
N VAL A 57 -32.53 9.38 -5.49
CA VAL A 57 -32.33 8.03 -4.93
C VAL A 57 -32.06 8.20 -3.44
N GLN A 58 -33.06 7.91 -2.60
CA GLN A 58 -32.88 7.81 -1.15
C GLN A 58 -32.04 6.56 -0.86
N LEU A 59 -30.88 6.74 -0.22
CA LEU A 59 -30.05 5.61 0.21
C LEU A 59 -30.85 4.73 1.20
N PRO A 60 -30.86 3.39 1.01
CA PRO A 60 -31.43 2.44 1.96
C PRO A 60 -30.92 2.69 3.39
N ALA A 61 -31.80 2.54 4.39
CA ALA A 61 -31.49 2.83 5.80
C ALA A 61 -30.21 2.12 6.29
N HIS A 62 -29.95 0.89 5.85
CA HIS A 62 -28.74 0.15 6.22
C HIS A 62 -27.44 0.82 5.73
N LEU A 63 -27.46 1.49 4.57
CA LEU A 63 -26.30 2.24 4.07
C LEU A 63 -26.13 3.58 4.79
N GLN A 64 -27.23 4.20 5.26
CA GLN A 64 -27.15 5.39 6.11
C GLN A 64 -26.59 5.08 7.50
N ASP A 65 -26.93 3.92 8.06
CA ASP A 65 -26.41 3.45 9.34
C ASP A 65 -24.92 3.05 9.25
N LEU A 66 -24.49 2.48 8.13
CA LEU A 66 -23.06 2.23 7.84
C LEU A 66 -22.25 3.53 7.77
N LEU A 67 -22.76 4.55 7.08
CA LEU A 67 -22.11 5.88 7.00
C LEU A 67 -22.09 6.62 8.35
N ARG A 68 -23.14 6.47 9.17
CA ARG A 68 -23.12 7.01 10.54
C ARG A 68 -22.14 6.27 11.43
N SER A 69 -22.05 4.96 11.29
CA SER A 69 -21.12 4.14 12.06
C SER A 69 -19.66 4.45 11.72
N THR A 70 -19.34 4.73 10.45
CA THR A 70 -18.00 5.15 10.04
C THR A 70 -17.63 6.53 10.56
N HIS A 71 -18.57 7.49 10.57
CA HIS A 71 -18.36 8.81 11.18
C HIS A 71 -18.13 8.73 12.70
N LEU A 72 -18.92 7.92 13.41
CA LEU A 72 -18.76 7.74 14.86
C LEU A 72 -17.44 7.03 15.21
N LEU A 73 -16.96 6.12 14.36
CA LEU A 73 -15.64 5.51 14.50
C LEU A 73 -14.52 6.54 14.28
N SER A 74 -14.63 7.41 13.28
CA SER A 74 -13.69 8.51 13.04
C SER A 74 -13.58 9.48 14.23
N ASP A 75 -14.72 9.86 14.80
CA ASP A 75 -14.79 10.81 15.93
C ASP A 75 -14.26 10.18 17.23
N ALA A 76 -14.39 8.86 17.40
CA ALA A 76 -13.87 8.15 18.56
C ALA A 76 -12.36 7.85 18.46
N ILE A 77 -11.82 7.70 17.25
CA ILE A 77 -10.40 7.44 17.02
C ILE A 77 -9.56 8.69 17.32
N SER A 78 -10.01 9.89 16.95
CA SER A 78 -9.19 11.11 17.05
C SER A 78 -8.71 11.44 18.49
N PRO A 79 -9.56 11.42 19.53
CA PRO A 79 -9.12 11.69 20.90
C PRO A 79 -8.30 10.54 21.50
N ALA A 80 -8.60 9.29 21.14
CA ALA A 80 -7.85 8.13 21.59
C ALA A 80 -6.44 8.10 20.98
N LEU A 81 -6.31 8.56 19.72
CA LEU A 81 -5.07 8.73 19.00
C LEU A 81 -4.23 9.87 19.62
N GLU A 82 -4.83 11.04 19.87
CA GLU A 82 -4.17 12.14 20.60
C GLU A 82 -3.72 11.70 22.01
N ALA A 83 -4.53 10.92 22.73
CA ALA A 83 -4.16 10.39 24.04
C ALA A 83 -3.03 9.36 23.98
N ALA A 84 -2.99 8.52 22.94
CA ALA A 84 -1.89 7.58 22.71
C ALA A 84 -0.58 8.31 22.36
N PHE A 85 -0.65 9.41 21.59
CA PHE A 85 0.49 10.26 21.27
C PHE A 85 0.99 11.10 22.46
N ASN A 86 0.09 11.64 23.27
CA ASN A 86 0.46 12.40 24.47
C ASN A 86 0.93 11.51 25.63
N GLY A 87 0.51 10.24 25.65
CA GLY A 87 0.90 9.25 26.67
C GLY A 87 2.21 8.53 26.37
N ALA A 88 2.56 8.38 25.09
CA ALA A 88 3.88 7.93 24.68
C ALA A 88 4.84 9.13 24.71
N ALA A 89 5.55 9.31 25.83
CA ALA A 89 6.74 10.13 25.80
C ALA A 89 7.64 9.58 24.67
N ILE A 90 7.71 10.29 23.54
CA ILE A 90 8.69 10.03 22.48
C ILE A 90 10.03 10.19 23.16
N GLN A 91 10.62 9.06 23.55
CA GLN A 91 11.99 9.08 24.02
C GLN A 91 12.80 9.46 22.80
N ASP A 92 13.45 10.64 22.85
CA ASP A 92 14.49 11.00 21.90
C ASP A 92 15.59 9.93 21.98
N VAL A 93 15.43 8.87 21.18
CA VAL A 93 16.46 7.85 21.03
C VAL A 93 17.57 8.51 20.24
N ALA A 94 18.70 8.79 20.88
CA ALA A 94 19.85 9.40 20.25
C ALA A 94 20.22 8.65 18.96
N GLY A 95 20.03 9.29 17.80
CA GLY A 95 20.32 8.72 16.48
C GLY A 95 19.08 8.27 15.68
N ALA A 96 17.88 8.26 16.27
CA ALA A 96 16.64 8.04 15.54
C ALA A 96 16.33 9.24 14.63
N ARG A 97 15.97 8.96 13.38
CA ARG A 97 15.81 9.98 12.33
C ARG A 97 14.41 9.97 11.78
N GLN A 98 14.04 11.09 11.18
CA GLN A 98 12.88 11.19 10.29
C GLN A 98 13.40 11.20 8.86
N ALA A 99 12.64 10.64 7.93
CA ALA A 99 12.89 10.82 6.51
C ALA A 99 11.59 11.18 5.81
N THR A 100 11.65 12.23 5.00
CA THR A 100 10.58 12.61 4.09
C THR A 100 11.01 12.23 2.68
N MET A 101 10.16 11.48 2.00
CA MET A 101 10.32 11.12 0.60
C MET A 101 9.27 11.87 -0.22
N PRO A 102 9.68 12.70 -1.20
CA PRO A 102 8.74 13.28 -2.13
C PRO A 102 8.14 12.18 -3.01
N LEU A 103 6.82 12.25 -3.23
CA LEU A 103 6.10 11.36 -4.11
C LEU A 103 5.67 12.10 -5.38
N ILE A 104 5.66 11.37 -6.49
CA ILE A 104 5.15 11.80 -7.78
C ILE A 104 3.78 11.16 -7.97
N ASP A 105 2.80 11.99 -8.33
CA ASP A 105 1.45 11.53 -8.73
C ASP A 105 1.44 11.25 -10.23
N ASP A 106 1.14 10.01 -10.62
CA ASP A 106 0.81 9.66 -11.99
C ASP A 106 -0.66 9.99 -12.28
N ILE A 107 -0.88 10.93 -13.19
CA ILE A 107 -2.21 11.47 -13.47
C ILE A 107 -2.64 11.09 -14.88
N SER A 108 -3.72 10.31 -14.97
CA SER A 108 -4.33 9.92 -16.24
C SER A 108 -5.70 10.57 -16.39
N GLY A 109 -5.78 11.60 -17.24
CA GLY A 109 -6.98 12.42 -17.39
C GLY A 109 -7.33 13.14 -16.09
N ASN A 110 -8.41 12.71 -15.44
CA ASN A 110 -8.88 13.26 -14.15
C ASN A 110 -8.65 12.31 -12.97
N LEU A 111 -7.89 11.23 -13.18
CA LEU A 111 -7.59 10.24 -12.15
C LEU A 111 -6.17 10.44 -11.65
N ASP A 112 -6.02 10.44 -10.34
CA ASP A 112 -4.73 10.27 -9.67
C ASP A 112 -4.56 8.76 -9.49
N VAL A 113 -3.65 8.17 -10.27
CA VAL A 113 -3.55 6.72 -10.52
C VAL A 113 -2.60 6.05 -9.54
N LEU A 114 -1.44 6.66 -9.30
CA LEU A 114 -0.33 6.06 -8.55
C LEU A 114 0.52 7.14 -7.86
N TYR A 115 0.96 6.90 -6.62
CA TYR A 115 1.92 7.78 -5.94
C TYR A 115 3.21 7.05 -5.65
N TYR A 116 4.26 7.36 -6.40
CA TYR A 116 5.53 6.64 -6.34
C TYR A 116 6.69 7.55 -5.95
N GLY A 117 7.73 6.98 -5.36
CA GLY A 117 8.87 7.73 -4.82
C GLY A 117 10.21 7.01 -4.97
N PRO A 118 11.32 7.72 -4.81
CA PRO A 118 12.64 7.15 -5.00
C PRO A 118 13.15 6.40 -3.76
N ILE A 119 13.74 5.23 -3.99
CA ILE A 119 14.61 4.53 -3.03
C ILE A 119 16.02 4.40 -3.59
N SER A 120 16.98 4.12 -2.73
CA SER A 120 18.35 3.79 -3.14
C SER A 120 18.75 2.41 -2.63
N MET A 121 19.27 1.59 -3.53
CA MET A 121 19.60 0.18 -3.29
C MET A 121 21.06 -0.13 -3.61
N GLY A 122 21.62 -1.09 -2.90
CA GLY A 122 22.96 -1.62 -3.17
C GLY A 122 24.12 -0.77 -2.67
N SER A 123 25.33 -1.33 -2.77
CA SER A 123 26.57 -0.64 -2.37
C SER A 123 26.88 0.62 -3.20
N GLN A 124 26.26 0.77 -4.38
CA GLN A 124 26.40 1.93 -5.26
C GLN A 124 25.22 2.92 -5.19
N ASN A 125 24.23 2.69 -4.30
CA ASN A 125 23.01 3.51 -4.20
C ASN A 125 22.29 3.66 -5.56
N GLN A 126 22.11 2.56 -6.27
CA GLN A 126 21.29 2.51 -7.49
C GLN A 126 19.90 3.03 -7.17
N ARG A 127 19.40 3.97 -7.96
CA ARG A 127 18.12 4.61 -7.72
C ARG A 127 17.02 3.81 -8.41
N MET A 128 16.03 3.40 -7.62
CA MET A 128 14.78 2.81 -8.10
C MET A 128 13.62 3.70 -7.69
N THR A 129 12.51 3.59 -8.38
CA THR A 129 11.24 4.22 -8.04
C THR A 129 10.21 3.17 -7.69
N VAL A 130 9.50 3.38 -6.59
CA VAL A 130 8.56 2.41 -6.05
C VAL A 130 7.22 3.03 -5.72
N ASP A 131 6.15 2.30 -6.02
CA ASP A 131 4.82 2.60 -5.48
C ASP A 131 4.77 2.36 -3.98
N ILE A 132 4.01 3.18 -3.26
CA ILE A 132 3.86 3.10 -1.81
C ILE A 132 2.57 2.36 -1.48
N ASP A 133 2.70 1.06 -1.24
CA ASP A 133 1.54 0.19 -1.11
C ASP A 133 1.27 -0.20 0.36
N THR A 134 0.24 0.38 0.94
CA THR A 134 -0.22 0.02 2.29
C THR A 134 -1.04 -1.28 2.35
N GLY A 135 -1.35 -1.87 1.19
CA GLY A 135 -2.11 -3.11 1.03
C GLY A 135 -1.24 -4.38 1.00
N SER A 136 0.05 -4.26 0.71
CA SER A 136 1.02 -5.37 0.70
C SER A 136 2.24 -5.08 1.59
N ALA A 137 3.09 -6.08 1.78
CA ALA A 137 4.20 -6.04 2.75
C ALA A 137 5.59 -6.19 2.12
N ASP A 138 5.72 -6.92 1.01
CA ASP A 138 7.01 -7.15 0.37
C ASP A 138 7.52 -5.89 -0.36
N LEU A 139 8.84 -5.72 -0.38
CA LEU A 139 9.52 -4.87 -1.37
C LEU A 139 9.87 -5.76 -2.56
N TRP A 140 9.65 -5.29 -3.78
CA TRP A 140 10.19 -5.94 -4.97
C TRP A 140 10.58 -4.91 -6.02
N VAL A 141 11.62 -5.23 -6.79
CA VAL A 141 12.07 -4.47 -7.96
C VAL A 141 12.56 -5.44 -9.03
N PRO A 142 12.49 -5.08 -10.32
CA PRO A 142 13.12 -5.85 -11.38
C PRO A 142 14.64 -5.86 -11.19
N VAL A 143 15.26 -7.02 -11.33
CA VAL A 143 16.71 -7.24 -11.22
C VAL A 143 17.20 -7.98 -12.45
N ASP A 144 18.16 -7.41 -13.16
CA ASP A 144 18.78 -8.01 -14.36
C ASP A 144 17.77 -8.56 -15.38
N CYS A 145 16.60 -7.93 -15.48
CA CYS A 145 15.47 -8.35 -16.30
C CYS A 145 15.42 -7.56 -17.63
N PRO A 146 15.84 -8.14 -18.76
CA PRO A 146 15.88 -7.43 -20.04
C PRO A 146 14.50 -7.25 -20.68
N ASP A 147 13.57 -8.15 -20.34
CA ASP A 147 12.20 -8.19 -20.88
C ASP A 147 11.19 -7.46 -19.98
N CYS A 148 11.63 -6.92 -18.83
CA CYS A 148 10.80 -6.10 -17.95
C CYS A 148 10.58 -4.70 -18.54
N PRO A 149 9.50 -3.99 -18.16
CA PRO A 149 9.11 -2.75 -18.80
C PRO A 149 10.08 -1.60 -18.59
N HIS A 150 10.79 -1.59 -17.46
CA HIS A 150 11.74 -0.55 -17.06
C HIS A 150 13.14 -1.11 -16.82
N PRO A 151 14.21 -0.31 -17.01
CA PRO A 151 15.54 -0.70 -16.62
C PRO A 151 15.60 -1.04 -15.13
N GLY A 152 15.80 -2.32 -14.82
CA GLY A 152 15.88 -2.79 -13.45
C GLY A 152 17.18 -2.48 -12.72
N TYR A 153 17.19 -2.91 -11.47
CA TYR A 153 18.37 -2.97 -10.62
C TYR A 153 19.43 -3.91 -11.21
N GLN A 154 20.71 -3.52 -11.15
CA GLN A 154 21.81 -4.35 -11.66
C GLN A 154 22.53 -5.02 -10.50
N SER A 155 22.40 -6.33 -10.35
CA SER A 155 22.95 -7.05 -9.18
C SER A 155 24.48 -6.99 -9.14
N ASP A 156 25.12 -7.07 -10.30
CA ASP A 156 26.58 -7.10 -10.48
C ASP A 156 27.29 -5.81 -10.02
N LYS A 157 26.54 -4.70 -9.92
CA LYS A 157 27.03 -3.41 -9.43
C LYS A 157 27.02 -3.29 -7.92
N SER A 158 26.41 -4.23 -7.20
CA SER A 158 26.32 -4.19 -5.75
C SER A 158 27.13 -5.29 -5.09
N SER A 159 28.15 -4.88 -4.36
CA SER A 159 28.96 -5.78 -3.53
C SER A 159 28.23 -6.30 -2.28
N THR A 160 27.04 -5.76 -1.98
CA THR A 160 26.20 -6.16 -0.84
C THR A 160 24.97 -6.96 -1.27
N TYR A 161 24.78 -7.20 -2.57
CA TYR A 161 23.70 -8.02 -3.09
C TYR A 161 23.92 -9.50 -2.74
N GLN A 162 22.89 -10.15 -2.23
CA GLN A 162 22.90 -11.58 -1.91
C GLN A 162 21.54 -12.22 -2.21
N GLU A 163 21.51 -13.14 -3.16
CA GLU A 163 20.37 -14.05 -3.33
C GLU A 163 20.29 -15.05 -2.17
N THR A 164 19.06 -15.38 -1.78
CA THR A 164 18.79 -16.38 -0.74
C THR A 164 18.65 -17.79 -1.31
N GLY A 165 18.26 -17.90 -2.59
CA GLY A 165 17.91 -19.15 -3.26
C GLY A 165 16.45 -19.57 -3.08
N ASP A 166 15.65 -18.80 -2.33
CA ASP A 166 14.21 -19.03 -2.18
C ASP A 166 13.44 -18.35 -3.33
N ASP A 167 12.40 -19.02 -3.86
CA ASP A 167 11.54 -18.45 -4.90
C ASP A 167 10.68 -17.29 -4.35
N PHE A 168 10.41 -16.29 -5.19
CA PHE A 168 9.50 -15.19 -4.91
C PHE A 168 8.44 -15.07 -6.01
N ALA A 169 7.17 -14.97 -5.63
CA ALA A 169 6.08 -14.72 -6.55
C ALA A 169 4.91 -14.01 -5.85
N VAL A 170 4.28 -13.05 -6.55
CA VAL A 170 3.09 -12.33 -6.06
C VAL A 170 2.11 -12.10 -7.20
N GLN A 171 0.82 -12.31 -6.93
CA GLN A 171 -0.29 -11.99 -7.83
C GLN A 171 -1.00 -10.72 -7.36
N TYR A 172 -1.09 -9.71 -8.25
CA TYR A 172 -1.80 -8.46 -8.04
C TYR A 172 -3.00 -8.36 -8.99
N GLY A 173 -4.14 -8.91 -8.56
CA GLY A 173 -5.33 -8.96 -9.41
C GLY A 173 -5.06 -9.78 -10.68
N THR A 174 -5.02 -9.13 -11.84
CA THR A 174 -4.64 -9.76 -13.12
C THR A 174 -3.14 -9.84 -13.35
N GLY A 175 -2.36 -8.96 -12.73
CA GLY A 175 -0.91 -8.91 -12.91
C GLY A 175 -0.15 -9.85 -11.99
N GLU A 176 1.05 -10.23 -12.39
CA GLU A 176 1.95 -11.09 -11.61
C GLU A 176 3.41 -10.68 -11.75
N VAL A 177 4.19 -10.94 -10.71
CA VAL A 177 5.64 -10.83 -10.72
C VAL A 177 6.25 -12.11 -10.13
N SER A 178 7.38 -12.53 -10.68
CA SER A 178 8.15 -13.67 -10.16
C SER A 178 9.65 -13.44 -10.23
N GLY A 179 10.39 -14.20 -9.43
CA GLY A 179 11.84 -14.21 -9.39
C GLY A 179 12.32 -14.92 -8.14
N VAL A 180 13.34 -14.36 -7.49
CA VAL A 180 13.96 -14.93 -6.28
C VAL A 180 13.95 -13.94 -5.13
N LEU A 181 13.98 -14.44 -3.91
CA LEU A 181 14.17 -13.61 -2.73
C LEU A 181 15.66 -13.26 -2.58
N ALA A 182 15.96 -11.98 -2.42
CA ALA A 182 17.31 -11.46 -2.24
C ALA A 182 17.39 -10.50 -1.05
N GLN A 183 18.61 -10.19 -0.64
CA GLN A 183 18.94 -9.17 0.33
C GLN A 183 19.90 -8.16 -0.28
N ASP A 184 19.68 -6.89 0.05
CA ASP A 184 20.68 -5.84 -0.18
C ASP A 184 20.42 -4.66 0.77
N ARG A 185 21.32 -3.68 0.71
CA ARG A 185 21.18 -2.40 1.38
C ARG A 185 20.10 -1.58 0.69
N VAL A 186 19.07 -1.18 1.44
CA VAL A 186 17.98 -0.32 0.95
C VAL A 186 17.90 0.94 1.80
N SER A 187 17.58 2.07 1.18
CA SER A 187 17.43 3.34 1.89
C SER A 187 16.34 4.24 1.33
N VAL A 188 15.68 4.94 2.26
CA VAL A 188 14.72 6.01 2.01
C VAL A 188 15.28 7.27 2.67
N GLY A 189 15.78 8.21 1.87
CA GLY A 189 16.48 9.38 2.37
C GLY A 189 17.68 8.99 3.25
N SER A 190 17.66 9.37 4.54
CA SER A 190 18.74 9.06 5.49
C SER A 190 18.55 7.76 6.29
N LEU A 191 17.42 7.07 6.10
CA LEU A 191 17.09 5.81 6.78
C LEU A 191 17.55 4.64 5.93
N VAL A 192 18.32 3.74 6.53
CA VAL A 192 19.01 2.65 5.83
C VAL A 192 18.73 1.32 6.53
N VAL A 193 18.46 0.27 5.77
CA VAL A 193 18.45 -1.13 6.22
C VAL A 193 19.47 -1.89 5.38
N ASP A 194 20.51 -2.45 6.00
CA ASP A 194 21.66 -3.00 5.26
C ASP A 194 21.41 -4.39 4.65
N ASN A 195 20.51 -5.19 5.23
CA ASN A 195 20.14 -6.52 4.75
C ASN A 195 18.62 -6.62 4.57
N GLN A 196 18.04 -5.70 3.79
CA GLN A 196 16.60 -5.70 3.53
C GLN A 196 16.27 -6.81 2.54
N TYR A 197 15.32 -7.67 2.90
CA TYR A 197 14.76 -8.65 1.98
C TYR A 197 13.89 -7.97 0.92
N PHE A 198 14.00 -8.42 -0.32
CA PHE A 198 13.13 -8.00 -1.42
C PHE A 198 13.01 -9.09 -2.47
N GLY A 199 11.92 -9.08 -3.22
CA GLY A 199 11.78 -9.86 -4.45
C GLY A 199 12.68 -9.26 -5.53
N ALA A 200 13.73 -9.98 -5.91
CA ALA A 200 14.50 -9.73 -7.10
C ALA A 200 13.74 -10.33 -8.29
N VAL A 201 12.95 -9.49 -8.95
CA VAL A 201 12.02 -9.90 -10.00
C VAL A 201 12.74 -10.02 -11.34
N ASP A 202 12.62 -11.17 -11.99
CA ASP A 202 13.14 -11.42 -13.34
C ASP A 202 12.03 -11.56 -14.39
N HIS A 203 10.77 -11.46 -13.96
CA HIS A 203 9.59 -11.48 -14.82
C HIS A 203 8.45 -10.64 -14.23
N GLU A 204 7.91 -9.74 -15.06
CA GLU A 204 6.71 -8.94 -14.78
C GLU A 204 5.67 -9.21 -15.89
N SER A 205 4.40 -9.35 -15.53
CA SER A 205 3.33 -9.44 -16.53
C SER A 205 3.12 -8.13 -17.26
N GLU A 206 2.51 -8.20 -18.45
CA GLU A 206 2.24 -7.02 -19.30
C GLU A 206 1.34 -5.96 -18.63
N ASP A 207 0.63 -6.33 -17.55
CA ASP A 207 -0.19 -5.41 -16.75
C ASP A 207 0.63 -4.24 -16.17
N PHE A 208 1.95 -4.43 -15.97
CA PHE A 208 2.86 -3.41 -15.45
C PHE A 208 3.49 -2.52 -16.53
N ASN A 209 3.27 -2.81 -17.83
CA ASN A 209 3.90 -2.07 -18.93
C ASN A 209 3.58 -0.56 -18.95
N ALA A 210 2.44 -0.16 -18.40
CA ALA A 210 1.97 1.22 -18.40
C ALA A 210 2.26 1.98 -17.10
N THR A 211 2.84 1.33 -16.08
CA THR A 211 3.09 1.98 -14.80
C THR A 211 4.42 2.75 -14.84
N PRO A 212 4.54 3.96 -14.27
CA PRO A 212 5.75 4.78 -14.39
C PRO A 212 6.82 4.50 -13.33
N ASN A 213 6.51 3.66 -12.33
CA ASN A 213 7.42 3.18 -11.30
C ASN A 213 8.13 1.90 -11.73
N ASP A 214 9.30 1.64 -11.14
CA ASP A 214 10.08 0.43 -11.40
C ASP A 214 9.59 -0.77 -10.58
N GLY A 215 9.08 -0.53 -9.36
CA GLY A 215 8.65 -1.61 -8.46
C GLY A 215 7.75 -1.11 -7.34
N LEU A 216 7.70 -1.80 -6.21
CA LEU A 216 6.78 -1.50 -5.12
C LEU A 216 7.44 -1.71 -3.76
N ILE A 217 7.09 -0.86 -2.80
CA ILE A 217 7.47 -1.04 -1.39
C ILE A 217 6.21 -1.20 -0.53
N GLY A 218 6.05 -2.41 0.03
CA GLY A 218 4.99 -2.72 0.96
C GLY A 218 5.15 -2.00 2.30
N MET A 219 4.05 -1.44 2.79
CA MET A 219 3.93 -0.70 4.05
C MET A 219 2.95 -1.37 5.03
N ALA A 220 2.38 -2.52 4.67
CA ALA A 220 1.61 -3.36 5.58
C ALA A 220 2.52 -4.16 6.55
N PHE A 221 1.91 -4.95 7.42
CA PHE A 221 2.63 -5.81 8.37
C PHE A 221 3.23 -7.03 7.68
N SER A 222 4.37 -7.54 8.16
CA SER A 222 4.99 -8.75 7.57
C SER A 222 4.11 -10.00 7.65
N SER A 223 3.04 -9.99 8.45
CA SER A 223 2.08 -11.10 8.52
C SER A 223 1.37 -11.40 7.19
N VAL A 224 1.40 -10.47 6.24
CA VAL A 224 0.86 -10.66 4.89
C VAL A 224 1.95 -10.71 3.80
N ALA A 225 3.23 -10.78 4.19
CA ALA A 225 4.33 -10.89 3.24
C ALA A 225 4.40 -12.28 2.63
N SER A 226 4.45 -12.36 1.30
CA SER A 226 4.69 -13.60 0.56
C SER A 226 6.07 -14.17 0.87
N SER A 227 7.07 -13.31 1.13
CA SER A 227 8.42 -13.73 1.51
C SER A 227 8.52 -14.33 2.93
N GLY A 228 7.52 -14.06 3.79
CA GLY A 228 7.62 -14.35 5.23
C GLY A 228 8.68 -13.53 5.97
N GLN A 229 9.24 -12.48 5.35
CA GLN A 229 10.31 -11.66 5.91
C GLN A 229 9.80 -10.34 6.50
N PRO A 230 10.55 -9.70 7.42
CA PRO A 230 10.22 -8.37 7.91
C PRO A 230 10.24 -7.31 6.81
N THR A 231 9.28 -6.39 6.86
CA THR A 231 9.21 -5.25 5.93
C THR A 231 10.33 -4.25 6.18
N PHE A 232 10.57 -3.35 5.21
CA PHE A 232 11.52 -2.26 5.37
C PHE A 232 11.24 -1.40 6.60
N PHE A 233 9.98 -1.06 6.83
CA PHE A 233 9.61 -0.20 7.95
C PHE A 233 9.73 -0.91 9.31
N GLU A 234 9.35 -2.19 9.39
CA GLU A 234 9.56 -2.98 10.62
C GLU A 234 11.05 -3.14 10.95
N ASN A 235 11.92 -3.33 9.95
CA ASN A 235 13.36 -3.38 10.16
C ASN A 235 13.91 -2.06 10.72
N LEU A 236 13.41 -0.91 10.24
CA LEU A 236 13.77 0.39 10.79
C LEU A 236 13.32 0.56 12.25
N ILE A 237 12.08 0.15 12.57
CA ILE A 237 11.54 0.21 13.94
C ILE A 237 12.38 -0.68 14.86
N LYS A 238 12.60 -1.94 14.48
CA LYS A 238 13.37 -2.91 15.27
C LYS A 238 14.80 -2.45 15.54
N ALA A 239 15.40 -1.73 14.60
CA ALA A 239 16.74 -1.17 14.73
C ALA A 239 16.76 0.21 15.43
N ASN A 240 15.62 0.72 15.93
CA ASN A 240 15.47 2.06 16.50
C ASN A 240 16.01 3.19 15.58
N LYS A 241 15.83 3.03 14.26
CA LYS A 241 16.31 4.01 13.27
C LYS A 241 15.31 5.14 13.01
N VAL A 242 14.04 4.96 13.37
CA VAL A 242 12.97 5.95 13.20
C VAL A 242 12.61 6.63 14.52
N ALA A 243 12.35 7.94 14.48
CA ALA A 243 12.01 8.74 15.67
C ALA A 243 10.71 8.28 16.34
N ALA A 244 9.77 7.77 15.56
CA ALA A 244 8.52 7.17 16.04
C ALA A 244 8.17 5.95 15.17
N PRO A 245 7.48 4.93 15.73
CA PRO A 245 7.05 3.74 15.00
C PRO A 245 5.76 4.01 14.18
N LEU A 246 5.78 5.06 13.36
CA LEU A 246 4.68 5.46 12.49
C LEU A 246 5.21 6.02 11.17
N PHE A 247 4.35 6.01 10.16
CA PHE A 247 4.56 6.77 8.94
C PHE A 247 3.29 7.58 8.61
N SER A 248 3.42 8.60 7.78
CA SER A 248 2.30 9.40 7.28
C SER A 248 2.41 9.65 5.79
N LEU A 249 1.27 9.64 5.10
CA LEU A 249 1.18 10.03 3.69
C LEU A 249 0.42 11.36 3.58
N HIS A 250 1.00 12.31 2.86
CA HIS A 250 0.30 13.49 2.37
C HIS A 250 0.17 13.37 0.86
N LEU A 251 -1.05 13.25 0.35
CA LEU A 251 -1.34 13.06 -1.07
C LEU A 251 -2.00 14.32 -1.63
N THR A 252 -1.25 15.08 -2.43
CA THR A 252 -1.78 16.26 -3.13
C THR A 252 -2.51 15.80 -4.39
N ARG A 253 -3.83 15.98 -4.41
CA ARG A 253 -4.69 15.58 -5.53
C ARG A 253 -4.48 16.43 -6.77
N HIS A 254 -4.55 15.81 -7.95
CA HIS A 254 -4.48 16.46 -9.26
C HIS A 254 -3.24 17.34 -9.44
N LYS A 255 -2.13 16.96 -8.81
CA LYS A 255 -0.83 17.60 -8.98
C LYS A 255 0.26 16.54 -8.93
N THR A 256 1.09 16.54 -9.97
CA THR A 256 2.27 15.66 -10.08
C THR A 256 3.23 15.78 -8.89
N THR A 257 3.25 16.91 -8.19
CA THR A 257 4.15 17.16 -7.05
C THR A 257 3.41 17.76 -5.86
N GLY A 258 4.01 17.63 -4.68
CA GLY A 258 3.47 18.10 -3.40
C GLY A 258 3.10 16.97 -2.45
N SER A 259 3.01 15.74 -2.96
CA SER A 259 2.81 14.54 -2.16
C SER A 259 4.10 14.11 -1.44
N THR A 260 3.97 13.52 -0.26
CA THR A 260 5.10 13.03 0.54
C THR A 260 4.73 11.80 1.36
N LEU A 261 5.71 10.91 1.52
CA LEU A 261 5.76 9.93 2.60
C LEU A 261 6.69 10.46 3.69
N CYS A 262 6.28 10.38 4.95
CA CYS A 262 7.19 10.57 6.08
C CYS A 262 7.31 9.29 6.91
N LEU A 263 8.55 8.87 7.16
CA LEU A 263 8.89 7.78 8.08
C LEU A 263 9.34 8.36 9.42
N GLY A 264 8.66 7.95 10.50
CA GLY A 264 8.92 8.43 11.85
C GLY A 264 8.41 9.84 12.16
N CYS A 265 7.54 10.41 11.31
CA CYS A 265 6.94 11.71 11.53
C CYS A 265 5.53 11.83 10.96
N TYR A 266 4.82 12.85 11.42
CA TYR A 266 3.57 13.33 10.83
C TYR A 266 3.62 14.85 10.75
N ASP A 267 3.03 15.43 9.69
CA ASP A 267 2.92 16.88 9.55
C ASP A 267 1.53 17.36 10.02
N SER A 268 1.47 17.90 11.23
CA SER A 268 0.22 18.43 11.80
C SER A 268 -0.41 19.56 10.99
N SER A 269 0.35 20.26 10.13
CA SER A 269 -0.19 21.30 9.24
C SER A 269 -0.96 20.75 8.04
N LYS A 270 -0.93 19.42 7.85
CA LYS A 270 -1.55 18.68 6.75
C LYS A 270 -2.71 17.78 7.19
N ALA A 271 -3.04 17.79 8.48
CA ALA A 271 -4.16 17.07 9.08
C ALA A 271 -5.51 17.72 8.70
#